data_AF-A0A226CVL2-F1
#
_entry.id   AF-A0A226CVL2-F1
#
_cell.length_a   1.000
_cell.length_b   1.000
_cell.length_c   1.000
_cell.angle_alpha   90.00
_cell.angle_beta   90.00
_cell.angle_gamma   90.00
#
_symmetry.space_group_name_H-M   'P 1'
#
loop_
_entity.id
_entity.type
_entity.pdbx_description
1 polymer ?
#
loop_
_entity_poly.entity_id
_entity_poly.type
_entity_poly.pdbx_seq_one_letter_code
_entity_poly.pdbx_strand_id
1 'polypeptide(L)'
;MYHIDYLPLLKLNLRICKFVKCQPFEYDEKSGLIVRTRDVDLIRMFKWQSILSLIYTFATFLHVCFGGLNLTGKFQGSLFLVLDILITATRWNYSVDKSPGQIVNSFMNFELEILKGSYQDY
;
A
#
# COMPACT_ATOMS: atom_id res chain seq x y z
N MET A 1 8.32 17.86 -23.77
CA MET A 1 7.22 16.92 -24.06
C MET A 1 6.91 16.23 -22.76
N TYR A 2 5.83 16.64 -22.08
CA TYR A 2 5.44 15.99 -20.82
C TYR A 2 4.89 14.61 -21.19
N HIS A 3 5.47 13.54 -20.64
CA HIS A 3 4.98 12.17 -20.78
C HIS A 3 4.31 11.73 -19.49
N ILE A 4 3.39 10.75 -19.60
CA ILE A 4 2.81 10.08 -18.42
C ILE A 4 3.88 9.13 -17.87
N ASP A 5 4.67 9.60 -16.93
CA ASP A 5 5.77 8.83 -16.33
C ASP A 5 5.28 7.98 -15.16
N TYR A 6 4.21 8.41 -14.48
CA TYR A 6 3.73 7.75 -13.27
C TYR A 6 2.92 6.48 -13.55
N LEU A 7 2.05 6.49 -14.56
CA LEU A 7 1.15 5.36 -14.85
C LEU A 7 1.88 4.04 -15.18
N PRO A 8 2.93 4.00 -16.03
CA PRO A 8 3.63 2.75 -16.33
C PRO A 8 4.29 2.14 -15.08
N LEU A 9 4.91 2.99 -14.25
CA LEU A 9 5.53 2.57 -12.99
C LEU A 9 4.48 2.04 -12.00
N LEU A 10 3.34 2.71 -11.92
CA LEU A 10 2.23 2.28 -11.09
C LEU A 10 1.67 0.93 -11.53
N LYS A 11 1.47 0.70 -12.84
CA LYS A 11 1.04 -0.59 -13.38
C LYS A 11 2.04 -1.71 -13.07
N LEU A 12 3.34 -1.43 -13.13
CA LEU A 12 4.38 -2.39 -12.75
C LEU A 12 4.29 -2.75 -11.26
N ASN A 13 4.19 -1.75 -10.38
CA ASN A 13 4.07 -1.98 -8.94
C ASN A 13 2.80 -2.77 -8.60
N LEU A 14 1.66 -2.43 -9.20
CA LEU A 14 0.42 -3.19 -9.00
C LEU A 14 0.53 -4.64 -9.48
N ARG A 15 1.27 -4.91 -10.56
CA ARG A 15 1.52 -6.27 -11.04
C ARG A 15 2.33 -7.08 -10.01
N ILE A 16 3.37 -6.47 -9.43
CA ILE A 16 4.18 -7.10 -8.37
C ILE A 16 3.29 -7.35 -7.14
N CYS A 17 2.54 -6.33 -6.68
CA CYS A 17 1.63 -6.45 -5.55
C CYS A 17 0.54 -7.51 -5.75
N LYS A 18 0.05 -7.67 -6.99
CA LYS A 18 -0.91 -8.72 -7.35
C LYS A 18 -0.27 -10.11 -7.29
N PHE A 19 0.97 -10.25 -7.76
CA PHE A 19 1.72 -11.50 -7.68
C PHE A 19 1.91 -11.96 -6.22
N VAL A 20 2.31 -11.04 -5.33
CA VAL A 20 2.47 -11.33 -3.89
C VAL A 20 1.16 -11.24 -3.09
N LYS A 21 0.04 -10.87 -3.75
CA LYS A 21 -1.30 -10.69 -3.17
C LYS A 21 -1.32 -9.75 -1.96
N CYS A 22 -0.47 -8.73 -1.97
CA CYS A 22 -0.24 -7.86 -0.82
C CYS A 22 -1.14 -6.61 -0.79
N GLN A 23 -1.92 -6.36 -1.84
CA GLN A 23 -2.72 -5.15 -1.96
C GLN A 23 -4.06 -5.42 -2.67
N PRO A 24 -5.21 -5.00 -2.11
CA PRO A 24 -6.52 -5.32 -2.65
C PRO A 24 -7.00 -4.31 -3.72
N PHE A 25 -6.07 -3.79 -4.53
CA PHE A 25 -6.32 -2.76 -5.54
C PHE A 25 -5.89 -3.25 -6.92
N GLU A 26 -6.65 -2.87 -7.94
CA GLU A 26 -6.37 -3.18 -9.34
C GLU A 26 -6.62 -1.94 -10.20
N TYR A 27 -5.86 -1.83 -11.29
CA TYR A 27 -6.10 -0.81 -12.29
C TYR A 27 -7.23 -1.29 -13.23
N ASP A 28 -8.30 -0.50 -13.33
CA ASP A 28 -9.39 -0.77 -14.27
C ASP A 28 -9.13 -0.04 -15.59
N GLU A 29 -8.82 -0.79 -16.65
CA GLU A 29 -8.56 -0.24 -17.98
C GLU A 29 -9.77 0.49 -18.58
N LYS A 30 -11.00 0.22 -18.10
CA LYS A 30 -12.22 0.90 -18.60
C LYS A 30 -12.39 2.29 -18.02
N SER A 31 -12.23 2.44 -16.70
CA SER A 31 -12.33 3.74 -16.03
C SER A 31 -11.02 4.53 -16.03
N GLY A 32 -9.88 3.85 -16.26
CA GLY A 32 -8.55 4.45 -16.14
C GLY A 32 -8.12 4.71 -14.70
N LEU A 33 -8.85 4.14 -13.72
CA LEU A 33 -8.67 4.40 -12.29
C LEU A 33 -8.24 3.15 -11.54
N ILE A 34 -7.58 3.33 -10.41
CA ILE A 34 -7.41 2.29 -9.41
C ILE A 34 -8.73 2.08 -8.69
N VAL A 35 -9.19 0.84 -8.73
CA VAL A 35 -10.38 0.36 -8.03
C VAL A 35 -10.01 -0.76 -7.07
N ARG A 36 -10.90 -1.02 -6.12
CA ARG A 36 -10.76 -2.19 -5.24
C ARG A 36 -11.03 -3.44 -6.06
N THR A 37 -10.18 -4.45 -5.90
CA THR A 37 -10.35 -5.72 -6.62
C THR A 37 -11.64 -6.43 -6.21
N ARG A 38 -12.22 -7.17 -7.16
CA ARG A 38 -13.36 -8.07 -6.92
C ARG A 38 -12.94 -9.53 -6.71
N ASP A 39 -11.65 -9.83 -6.87
CA ASP A 39 -11.10 -11.17 -6.68
C ASP A 39 -11.16 -11.57 -5.20
N VAL A 40 -12.02 -12.55 -4.90
CA VAL A 40 -12.27 -13.04 -3.55
C VAL A 40 -11.05 -13.75 -2.96
N ASP A 41 -10.27 -14.47 -3.79
CA ASP A 41 -9.08 -15.19 -3.34
C ASP A 41 -7.96 -14.21 -2.99
N LEU A 42 -7.80 -13.17 -3.79
CA LEU A 42 -6.86 -12.10 -3.51
C LEU A 42 -7.24 -11.34 -2.23
N ILE A 43 -8.52 -10.99 -2.04
CA ILE A 43 -9.01 -10.37 -0.81
C ILE A 43 -8.77 -11.29 0.40
N ARG A 44 -9.03 -12.59 0.26
CA ARG A 44 -8.83 -13.57 1.33
C ARG A 44 -7.37 -13.70 1.71
N MET A 45 -6.46 -13.81 0.73
CA MET A 45 -5.02 -13.87 1.01
C MET A 45 -4.49 -12.57 1.61
N PHE A 46 -4.97 -11.42 1.15
CA PHE A 46 -4.63 -10.13 1.75
C PHE A 46 -5.06 -10.07 3.22
N LYS A 47 -6.31 -10.49 3.55
CA LYS A 47 -6.79 -10.59 4.94
C LYS A 47 -5.89 -11.46 5.81
N TRP A 48 -5.50 -12.63 5.30
CA TRP A 48 -4.58 -13.52 6.00
C TRP A 48 -3.23 -12.87 6.26
N GLN A 49 -2.65 -12.18 5.27
CA GLN A 49 -1.41 -11.43 5.47
C GLN A 49 -1.56 -10.32 6.51
N SER A 50 -2.69 -9.62 6.55
CA SER A 50 -2.95 -8.59 7.57
C SER A 50 -3.06 -9.19 8.98
N ILE A 51 -3.66 -10.38 9.13
CA ILE A 51 -3.70 -11.10 10.42
C ILE A 51 -2.29 -11.54 10.82
N LEU A 52 -1.50 -12.09 9.89
CA LEU A 52 -0.12 -12.47 10.15
C LEU A 52 0.74 -11.26 10.55
N SER A 53 0.54 -10.10 9.90
CA SER A 53 1.19 -8.84 10.26
C SER A 53 0.86 -8.43 11.70
N LEU A 54 -0.40 -8.57 12.13
CA LEU A 54 -0.82 -8.29 13.50
C LEU A 54 -0.16 -9.22 14.52
N ILE A 55 -0.15 -10.53 14.22
CA ILE A 55 0.52 -11.53 15.08
C ILE A 55 2.02 -11.22 15.19
N TYR A 56 2.66 -10.91 14.07
CA TYR A 56 4.08 -10.57 14.04
C TYR A 56 4.37 -9.29 14.84
N THR A 57 3.58 -8.23 14.63
CA THR A 57 3.70 -6.98 15.39
C THR A 57 3.56 -7.21 16.90
N PHE A 58 2.61 -8.06 17.30
CA PHE A 58 2.42 -8.42 18.70
C PHE A 58 3.60 -9.23 19.24
N ALA A 59 4.16 -10.16 18.47
CA ALA A 59 5.36 -10.88 18.83
C ALA A 59 6.57 -9.93 18.97
N THR A 60 6.75 -8.99 18.05
CA THR A 60 7.78 -7.94 18.14
C THR A 60 7.60 -7.11 19.40
N PHE A 61 6.36 -6.70 19.73
CA PHE A 61 6.05 -5.98 20.97
C PHE A 61 6.48 -6.76 22.20
N LEU A 62 6.07 -8.03 22.30
CA LEU A 62 6.45 -8.89 23.42
C LEU A 62 7.96 -9.05 23.53
N HIS A 63 8.65 -9.26 22.40
CA HIS A 63 10.09 -9.43 22.36
C HIS A 63 10.84 -8.16 22.76
N VAL A 64 10.37 -6.98 22.37
CA VAL A 64 10.97 -5.69 22.74
C VAL A 64 10.73 -5.34 24.21
N CYS A 65 9.50 -5.55 24.71
CA CYS A 65 9.11 -5.17 26.06
C CYS A 65 9.57 -6.16 27.14
N PHE A 66 9.42 -7.47 26.87
CA PHE A 66 9.67 -8.53 27.85
C PHE A 66 10.87 -9.42 27.50
N GLY A 67 11.44 -9.28 26.30
CA GLY A 67 12.63 -10.03 25.91
C GLY A 67 13.90 -9.54 26.61
N GLY A 68 14.84 -10.45 26.79
CA GLY A 68 16.18 -10.20 27.35
C GLY A 68 17.12 -9.48 26.38
N LEU A 69 16.63 -8.49 25.63
CA LEU A 69 17.44 -7.72 24.68
C LEU A 69 18.35 -6.72 25.41
N ASN A 70 19.58 -6.60 24.93
CA ASN A 70 20.50 -5.53 25.32
C ASN A 70 19.96 -4.16 24.88
N LEU A 71 20.47 -3.06 25.45
CA LEU A 71 19.98 -1.70 25.18
C LEU A 71 19.90 -1.35 23.68
N THR A 72 20.94 -1.68 22.92
CA THR A 72 20.96 -1.49 21.45
C THR A 72 19.87 -2.31 20.75
N GLY A 73 19.67 -3.56 21.17
CA GLY A 73 18.63 -4.43 20.63
C GLY A 73 17.23 -3.92 20.94
N LYS A 74 17.02 -3.33 22.12
CA LYS A 74 15.77 -2.66 22.47
C LYS A 74 15.52 -1.43 21.59
N PHE A 75 16.53 -0.59 21.36
CA PHE A 75 16.38 0.59 20.51
C PHE A 75 16.04 0.23 19.05
N GLN A 76 16.78 -0.71 18.46
CA GLN A 76 16.50 -1.21 17.11
C GLN A 76 15.11 -1.86 17.04
N GLY A 77 14.79 -2.71 18.02
CA GLY A 77 13.49 -3.37 18.10
C GLY A 77 12.33 -2.39 18.25
N SER A 78 12.50 -1.30 19.00
CA SER A 78 11.48 -0.24 19.11
C SER A 78 11.24 0.46 17.77
N LEU A 79 12.28 0.71 16.97
CA LEU A 79 12.11 1.28 15.63
C LEU A 79 11.30 0.34 14.73
N PHE A 80 11.66 -0.95 14.70
CA PHE A 80 10.91 -1.94 13.93
C PHE A 80 9.46 -2.08 14.42
N LEU A 81 9.24 -2.08 15.73
CA LEU A 81 7.91 -2.13 16.31
C LEU A 81 7.02 -0.97 15.85
N VAL A 82 7.54 0.26 15.82
CA VAL A 82 6.77 1.41 15.33
C VAL A 82 6.42 1.25 13.85
N LEU A 83 7.38 0.79 13.02
CA LEU A 83 7.12 0.52 11.61
C LEU A 83 6.07 -0.58 11.40
N ASP A 84 6.19 -1.68 12.15
CA ASP A 84 5.25 -2.81 12.13
C ASP A 84 3.84 -2.38 12.53
N ILE A 85 3.71 -1.53 13.55
CA ILE A 85 2.42 -0.95 13.97
C ILE A 85 1.83 -0.10 12.85
N LEU A 86 2.60 0.79 12.22
CA LEU A 86 2.11 1.64 11.14
C LEU A 86 1.66 0.82 9.93
N ILE A 87 2.45 -0.15 9.49
CA ILE A 87 2.13 -1.02 8.37
C ILE A 87 0.89 -1.87 8.69
N THR A 88 0.82 -2.45 9.88
CA THR A 88 -0.33 -3.25 10.31
C THR A 88 -1.59 -2.39 10.38
N ALA A 89 -1.51 -1.16 10.89
CA ALA A 89 -2.64 -0.25 10.97
C ALA A 89 -3.19 0.14 9.59
N THR A 90 -2.32 0.48 8.63
CA THR A 90 -2.75 0.80 7.25
C THR A 90 -3.39 -0.40 6.56
N ARG A 91 -2.84 -1.60 6.76
CA ARG A 91 -3.37 -2.85 6.20
C ARG A 91 -4.66 -3.33 6.86
N TRP A 92 -4.86 -3.07 8.14
CA TRP A 92 -6.09 -3.41 8.85
C TRP A 92 -7.25 -2.49 8.46
N ASN A 93 -6.96 -1.21 8.20
CA ASN A 93 -7.97 -0.20 7.88
C ASN A 93 -8.55 -0.32 6.46
N TYR A 94 -7.98 -1.16 5.59
CA TYR A 94 -8.38 -1.29 4.17
C TYR A 94 -9.88 -1.59 3.94
N SER A 95 -10.58 -2.18 4.92
CA SER A 95 -12.01 -2.47 4.78
C SER A 95 -12.88 -1.24 4.98
N VAL A 96 -12.38 -0.26 5.75
CA VAL A 96 -13.08 0.98 6.12
C VAL A 96 -12.63 2.14 5.24
N ASP A 97 -11.34 2.18 4.90
CA ASP A 97 -10.73 3.32 4.22
C ASP A 97 -10.49 3.07 2.72
N LYS A 98 -11.12 3.90 1.89
CA LYS A 98 -10.95 3.92 0.43
C LYS A 98 -9.90 4.95 0.00
N SER A 99 -9.39 5.77 0.92
CA SER A 99 -8.48 6.87 0.65
C SER A 99 -7.19 6.48 -0.08
N PRO A 100 -6.53 5.34 0.18
CA PRO A 100 -5.28 5.01 -0.54
C PRO A 100 -5.46 4.93 -2.06
N GLY A 101 -6.55 4.29 -2.53
CA GLY A 101 -6.86 4.23 -3.96
C GLY A 101 -7.26 5.60 -4.52
N GLN A 102 -8.01 6.40 -3.75
CA GLN A 102 -8.40 7.75 -4.15
C GLN A 102 -7.21 8.70 -4.27
N ILE A 103 -6.25 8.64 -3.35
CA ILE A 103 -5.03 9.45 -3.40
C ILE A 103 -4.28 9.17 -4.69
N VAL A 104 -4.08 7.88 -5.03
CA VAL A 104 -3.42 7.51 -6.29
C VAL A 104 -4.22 7.98 -7.50
N ASN A 105 -5.55 7.86 -7.47
CA ASN A 105 -6.41 8.38 -8.53
C ASN A 105 -6.28 9.91 -8.70
N SER A 106 -6.17 10.66 -7.60
CA SER A 106 -5.95 12.11 -7.66
C SER A 106 -4.62 12.46 -8.32
N PHE A 107 -3.54 11.73 -8.02
CA PHE A 107 -2.24 11.93 -8.69
C PHE A 107 -2.31 11.62 -10.19
N MET A 108 -2.99 10.55 -10.58
CA MET A 108 -3.20 10.23 -12.00
C MET A 108 -4.02 11.31 -12.71
N ASN A 109 -5.08 11.81 -12.08
CA ASN A 109 -5.91 12.87 -12.66
C ASN A 109 -5.13 14.18 -12.79
N PHE A 110 -4.31 14.53 -11.79
CA PHE A 110 -3.45 15.71 -11.85
C PHE A 110 -2.46 15.66 -13.01
N GLU A 111 -1.79 14.52 -13.22
CA GLU A 111 -0.88 14.32 -14.35
C GLU A 111 -1.63 14.46 -15.70
N LEU A 112 -2.82 13.88 -15.81
CA LEU A 112 -3.67 14.01 -16.99
C LEU A 112 -4.12 15.46 -17.27
N GLU A 113 -4.45 16.23 -16.22
CA GLU A 113 -4.86 17.63 -16.34
C GLU A 113 -3.71 18.53 -16.79
N ILE A 114 -2.51 18.36 -16.22
CA ILE A 114 -1.30 19.09 -16.66
C ILE A 114 -1.03 18.82 -18.15
N LEU A 115 -1.13 17.56 -18.56
CA LEU A 115 -0.90 17.18 -19.95
C LEU A 115 -1.91 17.82 -20.89
N LYS A 116 -3.20 17.84 -20.54
CA LYS A 116 -4.24 18.51 -21.34
C LYS A 116 -4.01 20.02 -21.44
N GLY A 117 -3.71 20.69 -20.32
CA GLY A 117 -3.41 22.12 -20.31
C GLY A 117 -2.19 22.45 -21.18
N SER A 118 -1.13 21.65 -21.08
CA SER A 118 0.08 21.83 -21.89
C SER A 118 -0.13 21.62 -23.39
N TYR A 119 -1.20 20.91 -23.79
CA TYR A 119 -1.56 20.68 -25.19
C TYR A 119 -2.44 21.80 -25.76
N GLN A 120 -3.01 22.65 -24.91
CA GLN A 120 -3.91 23.75 -25.29
C GLN A 120 -3.16 25.08 -25.50
N ASP A 121 -1.90 25.16 -25.04
CA ASP A 121 -0.98 26.28 -25.24
C ASP A 121 -0.11 26.16 -26.51
N TYR A 122 -0.36 25.13 -27.34
CA TYR A 122 0.22 24.92 -28.68
C TYR A 122 -0.88 24.85 -29.75
#